data_AF-A0A8T8SIU4-F1
#
_entry.id   AF-A0A8T8SIU4-F1
#
_cell.length_a   1.000
_cell.length_b   1.000
_cell.length_c   1.000
_cell.angle_alpha   90.00
_cell.angle_beta   90.00
_cell.angle_gamma   90.00
#
_symmetry.space_group_name_H-M   'P 1'
#
loop_
_entity.id
_entity.type
_entity.pdbx_description
1 polymer ?
#
loop_
_entity_poly.entity_id
_entity_poly.type
_entity_poly.pdbx_seq_one_letter_code
_entity_poly.pdbx_strand_id
1 'polypeptide(L)'
;MPDQRKKLALFLDGTWLSRTEAVIKGSRFLLGIEHHSNIALMAQALKHHDQYGVPQVVYYQSGVGTTVGLVTNLIAGATGNGLRNNLIDAYMFLVDNYAEGDDIYLFGFSRGAYTARALSGFISYAGIIKKSQMGFINPITAAYARRSFRKPQTCRHSAEVLYRYTHHWPGREAIEREKVFII
;
A
#
# COMPACT_ATOMS: atom_id res chain seq x y z
N MET A 1 -29.41 -1.01 -4.10
CA MET A 1 -28.88 0.33 -4.43
C MET A 1 -27.89 0.15 -5.56
N PRO A 2 -27.96 0.91 -6.67
CA PRO A 2 -26.89 0.82 -7.66
C PRO A 2 -25.58 1.16 -6.94
N ASP A 3 -24.56 0.32 -7.17
CA ASP A 3 -23.26 0.37 -6.50
C ASP A 3 -22.65 1.76 -6.74
N GLN A 4 -22.83 2.66 -5.78
CA GLN A 4 -22.44 4.04 -5.94
C GLN A 4 -20.92 4.07 -5.92
N ARG A 5 -20.32 4.35 -7.08
CA ARG A 5 -18.89 4.60 -7.25
C ARG A 5 -18.37 5.41 -6.07
N LYS A 6 -17.27 4.97 -5.48
CA LYS A 6 -16.60 5.65 -4.36
C LYS A 6 -15.14 5.91 -4.67
N LYS A 7 -14.54 6.81 -3.89
CA LYS A 7 -13.11 7.16 -3.96
C LYS A 7 -12.42 6.60 -2.74
N LEU A 8 -11.49 5.68 -2.93
CA LEU A 8 -10.63 5.13 -1.89
C LEU A 8 -9.32 5.95 -1.87
N ALA A 9 -9.12 6.74 -0.82
CA ALA A 9 -7.93 7.58 -0.65
C ALA A 9 -7.01 7.01 0.43
N LEU A 10 -5.83 6.54 0.02
CA LEU A 10 -4.83 5.93 0.90
C LEU A 10 -3.70 6.94 1.15
N PHE A 11 -3.46 7.23 2.43
CA PHE A 11 -2.47 8.17 2.93
C PHE A 11 -1.40 7.40 3.70
N LEU A 12 -0.21 7.25 3.11
CA LEU A 12 0.87 6.38 3.59
C LEU A 12 2.02 7.25 4.11
N ASP A 13 2.19 7.33 5.43
CA ASP A 13 3.13 8.28 6.02
C ASP A 13 4.58 7.78 6.10
N GLY A 14 5.52 8.72 6.25
CA GLY A 14 6.92 8.49 6.54
C GLY A 14 7.15 8.02 7.99
N THR A 15 8.35 7.55 8.25
CA THR A 15 8.75 6.95 9.54
C THR A 15 8.65 7.90 10.70
N TRP A 16 8.24 7.38 11.87
CA TRP A 16 8.09 8.15 13.11
C TRP A 16 7.01 9.23 13.02
N LEU A 17 6.20 9.23 11.96
CA LEU A 17 5.07 10.13 11.77
C LEU A 17 3.77 9.34 11.91
N SER A 18 2.88 9.84 12.75
CA SER A 18 1.53 9.35 12.93
C SER A 18 0.54 10.50 12.81
N ARG A 19 -0.75 10.16 12.74
CA ARG A 19 -1.82 11.15 12.56
C ARG A 19 -1.97 12.11 13.74
N THR A 20 -1.45 11.74 14.91
CA THR A 20 -1.56 12.48 16.17
C THR A 20 -0.19 12.93 16.70
N GLU A 21 0.89 12.27 16.29
CA GLU A 21 2.24 12.55 16.80
C GLU A 21 3.29 12.34 15.71
N ALA A 22 4.09 13.36 15.41
CA ALA A 22 5.39 13.18 14.78
C ALA A 22 6.47 13.15 15.87
N VAL A 23 7.11 12.01 16.06
CA VAL A 23 8.27 11.90 16.96
C VAL A 23 9.48 12.50 16.25
N ILE A 24 9.64 13.81 16.39
CA ILE A 24 10.87 14.51 16.00
C ILE A 24 11.87 14.33 17.15
N LYS A 25 13.06 13.81 16.86
CA LYS A 25 14.15 13.67 17.85
C LYS A 25 14.37 14.99 18.59
N GLY A 26 14.19 14.99 19.91
CA GLY A 26 14.49 16.11 20.81
C GLY A 26 13.26 16.69 21.50
N SER A 27 13.19 16.51 22.82
CA SER A 27 12.55 17.34 23.86
C SER A 27 11.44 18.33 23.49
N ARG A 28 10.41 17.93 22.73
CA ARG A 28 9.29 18.83 22.37
C ARG A 28 7.90 18.35 22.78
N PHE A 29 7.77 17.11 23.25
CA PHE A 29 6.52 16.60 23.84
C PHE A 29 6.05 17.47 25.03
N LEU A 30 6.99 17.98 25.83
CA LEU A 30 6.73 18.91 26.95
C LEU A 30 6.30 20.32 26.51
N LEU A 31 6.36 20.66 25.22
CA LEU A 31 6.02 22.01 24.70
C LEU A 31 4.64 22.05 24.00
N GLY A 32 3.91 20.93 23.92
CA GLY A 32 2.57 20.90 23.31
C GLY A 32 2.52 21.21 21.81
N ILE A 33 3.65 21.07 21.10
CA ILE A 33 3.73 21.34 19.66
C ILE A 33 3.48 20.03 18.90
N GLU A 34 2.28 19.88 18.34
CA GLU A 34 1.94 18.75 17.45
C GLU A 34 2.45 19.00 16.03
N HIS A 35 3.44 18.24 15.60
CA HIS A 35 3.90 18.25 14.22
C HIS A 35 3.11 17.21 13.42
N HIS A 36 2.44 17.66 12.36
CA HIS A 36 1.73 16.81 11.41
C HIS A 36 2.51 16.73 10.10
N SER A 37 2.56 15.55 9.49
CA SER A 37 3.05 15.40 8.13
C SER A 37 2.04 15.98 7.13
N ASN A 38 2.48 16.34 5.92
CA ASN A 38 1.54 16.70 4.85
C ASN A 38 0.56 15.56 4.55
N ILE A 39 0.99 14.30 4.71
CA ILE A 39 0.12 13.13 4.54
C ILE A 39 -1.00 13.11 5.60
N ALA A 40 -0.67 13.38 6.86
CA ALA A 40 -1.64 13.50 7.94
C ALA A 40 -2.60 14.69 7.71
N LEU A 41 -2.07 15.85 7.35
CA LEU A 41 -2.88 17.03 7.05
C LEU A 41 -3.84 16.80 5.88
N MET A 42 -3.38 16.16 4.79
CA MET A 42 -4.25 15.82 3.66
C MET A 42 -5.35 14.83 4.06
N ALA A 43 -5.02 13.81 4.86
CA ALA A 43 -6.01 12.83 5.34
C ALA A 43 -7.05 13.46 6.29
N GLN A 44 -6.66 14.47 7.07
CA GLN A 44 -7.56 15.22 7.95
C GLN A 44 -8.43 16.23 7.17
N ALA A 45 -7.90 16.83 6.12
CA ALA A 45 -8.60 17.81 5.29
C ALA A 45 -9.62 17.19 4.33
N LEU A 46 -9.52 15.88 4.04
CA LEU A 46 -10.43 15.22 3.11
C LEU A 46 -11.83 15.08 3.70
N LYS A 47 -12.83 15.65 3.00
CA LYS A 47 -14.25 15.52 3.35
C LYS A 47 -14.77 14.11 3.06
N HIS A 48 -15.80 13.66 3.77
CA HIS A 48 -16.44 12.35 3.54
C HIS A 48 -17.11 12.20 2.16
N HIS A 49 -17.45 13.31 1.50
CA HIS A 49 -18.02 13.33 0.16
C HIS A 49 -17.32 14.40 -0.67
N ASP A 50 -17.20 14.17 -1.98
CA ASP A 50 -16.71 15.20 -2.91
C ASP A 50 -17.81 16.23 -3.26
N GLN A 51 -17.50 17.16 -4.16
CA GLN A 51 -18.43 18.21 -4.60
C GLN A 51 -19.68 17.69 -5.34
N TYR A 52 -19.68 16.42 -5.77
CA TYR A 52 -20.79 15.76 -6.45
C TYR A 52 -21.53 14.76 -5.55
N GLY A 53 -21.18 14.70 -4.25
CA GLY A 53 -21.77 13.75 -3.31
C GLY A 53 -21.22 12.32 -3.42
N VAL A 54 -20.10 12.12 -4.12
CA VAL A 54 -19.43 10.81 -4.22
C VAL A 54 -18.73 10.49 -2.89
N PRO A 55 -18.98 9.32 -2.28
CA PRO A 55 -18.32 8.92 -1.03
C PRO A 55 -16.80 8.84 -1.17
N GLN A 56 -16.08 9.35 -0.18
CA GLN A 56 -14.62 9.31 -0.08
C GLN A 56 -14.22 8.54 1.18
N VAL A 57 -13.68 7.33 0.99
CA VAL A 57 -13.24 6.44 2.08
C VAL A 57 -11.75 6.62 2.30
N VAL A 58 -11.36 6.94 3.54
CA VAL A 58 -9.98 7.24 3.92
C VAL A 58 -9.33 6.03 4.56
N TYR A 59 -8.13 5.68 4.10
CA TYR A 59 -7.21 4.82 4.81
C TYR A 59 -5.94 5.59 5.14
N TYR A 60 -5.55 5.60 6.41
CA TYR A 60 -4.33 6.24 6.87
C TYR A 60 -3.42 5.18 7.50
N GLN A 61 -2.18 5.10 7.02
CA GLN A 61 -1.16 4.22 7.57
C GLN A 61 -0.04 5.05 8.17
N SER A 62 0.15 4.93 9.48
CA SER A 62 1.27 5.54 10.20
C SER A 62 2.60 4.97 9.72
N GLY A 63 3.67 5.76 9.86
CA GLY A 63 5.02 5.32 9.55
C GLY A 63 5.49 4.14 10.39
N VAL A 64 6.40 3.35 9.83
CA VAL A 64 7.13 2.31 10.57
C VAL A 64 7.77 2.92 11.83
N GLY A 65 7.64 2.27 12.99
CA GLY A 65 8.23 2.70 14.27
C GLY A 65 7.32 3.50 15.20
N THR A 66 6.06 3.77 14.84
CA THR A 66 5.10 4.49 15.71
C THR A 66 4.34 3.59 16.69
N THR A 67 4.58 2.27 16.70
CA THR A 67 3.94 1.34 17.64
C THR A 67 4.69 1.32 18.97
N VAL A 68 3.97 1.51 20.07
CA VAL A 68 4.46 1.55 21.47
C VAL A 68 5.29 0.30 21.78
N GLY A 69 6.61 0.45 21.81
CA GLY A 69 7.57 -0.66 21.92
C GLY A 69 8.96 -0.23 21.45
N LEU A 70 9.48 0.84 22.05
CA LEU A 70 10.63 1.63 21.58
C LEU A 70 11.97 0.88 21.48
N VAL A 71 12.09 -0.36 21.97
CA VAL A 71 13.40 -1.07 21.99
C VAL A 71 13.43 -2.25 21.03
N THR A 72 12.32 -2.97 20.83
CA THR A 72 12.26 -4.15 19.95
C THR A 72 12.16 -3.80 18.46
N ASN A 73 11.54 -2.67 18.11
CA ASN A 73 11.33 -2.27 16.71
C ASN A 73 12.49 -1.51 16.07
N LEU A 74 13.45 -1.02 16.85
CA LEU A 74 14.58 -0.24 16.34
C LEU A 74 15.66 -1.11 15.67
N ILE A 75 15.77 -2.38 16.07
CA ILE A 75 16.74 -3.34 15.50
C ILE A 75 16.06 -4.29 14.50
N ALA A 76 14.77 -4.64 14.69
CA ALA A 76 14.04 -5.54 13.80
C ALA A 76 13.33 -4.83 12.61
N GLY A 77 13.02 -3.53 12.74
CA GLY A 77 12.23 -2.76 11.76
C GLY A 77 13.02 -2.09 10.63
N ALA A 78 14.35 -2.27 10.59
CA ALA A 78 15.23 -1.60 9.64
C ALA A 78 15.43 -2.33 8.28
N THR A 79 14.91 -3.55 8.10
CA THR A 79 15.29 -4.40 6.94
C THR A 79 14.08 -5.15 6.35
N GLY A 80 13.41 -4.54 5.37
CA GLY A 80 12.51 -5.21 4.40
C GLY A 80 11.13 -5.66 4.88
N ASN A 81 11.01 -6.30 6.05
CA ASN A 81 9.75 -6.91 6.51
C ASN A 81 8.66 -5.87 6.83
N GLY A 82 9.01 -4.76 7.49
CA GLY A 82 8.04 -3.71 7.82
C GLY A 82 7.41 -3.05 6.59
N LEU A 83 8.20 -2.82 5.54
CA LEU A 83 7.70 -2.26 4.27
C LEU A 83 6.74 -3.22 3.56
N ARG A 84 7.04 -4.53 3.61
CA ARG A 84 6.17 -5.56 3.05
C ARG A 84 4.84 -5.64 3.78
N ASN A 85 4.85 -5.58 5.11
CA ASN A 85 3.62 -5.59 5.91
C ASN A 85 2.77 -4.36 5.59
N ASN A 86 3.39 -3.18 5.54
CA ASN A 86 2.70 -1.95 5.15
C ASN A 86 2.01 -2.06 3.77
N LEU A 87 2.68 -2.67 2.79
CA LEU A 87 2.11 -2.94 1.47
C LEU A 87 0.90 -3.88 1.58
N ILE A 88 1.02 -4.98 2.32
CA ILE A 88 -0.05 -5.98 2.48
C ILE A 88 -1.26 -5.37 3.19
N ASP A 89 -1.05 -4.59 4.24
CA ASP A 89 -2.14 -3.95 5.00
C ASP A 89 -2.91 -2.95 4.14
N ALA A 90 -2.19 -2.13 3.37
CA ALA A 90 -2.81 -1.18 2.45
C ALA A 90 -3.55 -1.88 1.30
N TYR A 91 -3.00 -3.00 0.80
CA TYR A 91 -3.66 -3.81 -0.22
C TYR A 91 -4.89 -4.56 0.33
N MET A 92 -4.85 -5.03 1.57
CA MET A 92 -5.99 -5.65 2.25
C MET A 92 -7.16 -4.67 2.36
N PHE A 93 -6.89 -3.42 2.73
CA PHE A 93 -7.91 -2.36 2.72
C PHE A 93 -8.59 -2.24 1.35
N LEU A 94 -7.82 -2.28 0.25
CA LEU A 94 -8.39 -2.25 -1.10
C LEU A 94 -9.23 -3.50 -1.38
N VAL A 95 -8.73 -4.70 -1.09
CA VAL A 95 -9.49 -5.96 -1.27
C VAL A 95 -10.81 -5.94 -0.50
N ASP A 96 -10.85 -5.31 0.67
CA ASP A 96 -12.06 -5.23 1.49
C ASP A 96 -13.07 -4.18 1.04
N ASN A 97 -12.62 -3.10 0.42
CA ASN A 97 -13.46 -1.92 0.16
C ASN A 97 -13.70 -1.63 -1.32
N TYR A 98 -12.82 -2.07 -2.22
CA TYR A 98 -12.93 -1.77 -3.66
C TYR A 98 -14.07 -2.56 -4.31
N ALA A 99 -14.89 -1.85 -5.08
CA ALA A 99 -15.81 -2.40 -6.06
C ALA A 99 -15.43 -1.91 -7.47
N GLU A 100 -15.89 -2.63 -8.49
CA GLU A 100 -15.62 -2.26 -9.88
C GLU A 100 -16.15 -0.85 -10.19
N GLY A 101 -15.28 -0.01 -10.76
CA GLY A 101 -15.60 1.39 -11.07
C GLY A 101 -15.18 2.40 -10.00
N ASP A 102 -14.72 1.96 -8.84
CA ASP A 102 -14.16 2.84 -7.81
C ASP A 102 -12.84 3.48 -8.23
N ASP A 103 -12.58 4.67 -7.69
CA ASP A 103 -11.30 5.35 -7.88
C ASP A 103 -10.35 5.07 -6.72
N ILE A 104 -9.07 4.84 -7.03
CA ILE A 104 -8.00 4.66 -6.03
C ILE A 104 -7.03 5.84 -6.12
N TYR A 105 -6.85 6.55 -5.00
CA TYR A 105 -5.89 7.64 -4.86
C TYR A 105 -4.82 7.25 -3.84
N LEU A 106 -3.55 7.32 -4.24
CA LEU A 106 -2.42 6.96 -3.38
C LEU A 106 -1.56 8.19 -3.10
N PHE A 107 -1.38 8.52 -1.83
CA PHE A 107 -0.50 9.58 -1.36
C PHE A 107 0.54 8.98 -0.44
N GLY A 108 1.81 9.34 -0.61
CA GLY A 108 2.86 8.82 0.26
C GLY A 108 4.05 9.76 0.41
N PHE A 109 4.67 9.72 1.58
CA PHE A 109 5.87 10.50 1.90
C PHE A 109 7.02 9.61 2.40
N SER A 110 8.26 9.87 1.98
CA SER A 110 9.46 9.11 2.39
C SER A 110 9.26 7.59 2.23
N ARG A 111 9.29 6.80 3.31
CA ARG A 111 9.00 5.35 3.27
C ARG A 111 7.56 5.05 2.84
N GLY A 112 6.59 5.88 3.21
CA GLY A 112 5.23 5.78 2.70
C GLY A 112 5.13 6.01 1.18
N ALA A 113 6.00 6.84 0.59
CA ALA A 113 6.10 7.00 -0.87
C ALA A 113 6.67 5.74 -1.56
N TYR A 114 7.55 5.00 -0.87
CA TYR A 114 7.97 3.68 -1.35
C TYR A 114 6.80 2.70 -1.34
N THR A 115 6.04 2.62 -0.24
CA THR A 115 4.84 1.78 -0.14
C THR A 115 3.80 2.15 -1.19
N ALA A 116 3.52 3.43 -1.42
CA ALA A 116 2.58 3.90 -2.45
C ALA A 116 2.95 3.40 -3.85
N ARG A 117 4.23 3.50 -4.22
CA ARG A 117 4.75 3.02 -5.51
C ARG A 117 4.69 1.50 -5.62
N ALA A 118 5.07 0.79 -4.55
CA ALA A 118 5.01 -0.66 -4.51
C ALA A 118 3.56 -1.16 -4.65
N LEU A 119 2.61 -0.48 -3.98
CA LEU A 119 1.19 -0.78 -4.02
C LEU A 119 0.62 -0.52 -5.41
N SER A 120 0.89 0.64 -6.01
CA SER A 120 0.50 0.93 -7.40
C SER A 120 1.01 -0.14 -8.37
N GLY A 121 2.30 -0.49 -8.29
CA GLY A 121 2.87 -1.54 -9.14
C GLY A 121 2.28 -2.92 -8.90
N PHE A 122 1.92 -3.24 -7.65
CA PHE A 122 1.27 -4.50 -7.31
C PHE A 122 -0.17 -4.55 -7.81
N ILE A 123 -0.93 -3.45 -7.75
CA ILE A 123 -2.27 -3.33 -8.33
C ILE A 123 -2.20 -3.49 -9.85
N SER A 124 -1.28 -2.80 -10.53
CA SER A 124 -1.09 -2.98 -11.99
C SER A 124 -0.72 -4.42 -12.37
N TYR A 125 -0.04 -5.14 -11.47
CA TYR A 125 0.38 -6.52 -11.68
C TYR A 125 -0.73 -7.53 -11.36
N ALA A 126 -1.29 -7.52 -10.16
CA ALA A 126 -2.23 -8.52 -9.65
C ALA A 126 -3.70 -8.09 -9.75
N GLY A 127 -4.00 -6.85 -10.12
CA GLY A 127 -5.33 -6.28 -9.97
C GLY A 127 -5.72 -6.18 -8.48
N ILE A 128 -7.03 -6.19 -8.22
CA ILE A 128 -7.59 -6.39 -6.87
C ILE A 128 -8.11 -7.83 -6.81
N ILE A 129 -7.46 -8.67 -5.99
CA ILE A 129 -7.85 -10.08 -5.83
C ILE A 129 -9.16 -10.20 -5.04
N LYS A 130 -9.80 -11.36 -5.14
CA LYS A 130 -11.01 -11.65 -4.35
C LYS A 130 -10.67 -11.76 -2.87
N LYS A 131 -11.60 -11.35 -2.00
CA LYS A 131 -11.47 -11.51 -0.54
C LYS A 131 -11.09 -12.94 -0.12
N SER A 132 -11.70 -13.94 -0.76
CA SER A 132 -11.40 -15.37 -0.51
C SER A 132 -9.97 -15.79 -0.86
N GLN A 133 -9.26 -15.02 -1.70
CA GLN A 133 -7.89 -15.29 -2.11
C GLN A 133 -6.86 -14.65 -1.18
N MET A 134 -7.30 -13.83 -0.22
CA MET A 134 -6.41 -13.05 0.64
C MET A 134 -5.50 -13.93 1.52
N GLY A 135 -5.94 -15.15 1.85
CA GLY A 135 -5.10 -16.15 2.54
C GLY A 135 -3.82 -16.53 1.79
N PHE A 136 -3.75 -16.28 0.48
CA PHE A 136 -2.59 -16.55 -0.37
C PHE A 136 -1.75 -15.31 -0.68
N ILE A 137 -2.00 -14.16 -0.03
CA ILE A 137 -1.28 -12.92 -0.32
C ILE A 137 0.23 -13.03 -0.10
N ASN A 138 0.64 -13.81 0.91
CA ASN A 138 2.04 -13.96 1.27
C ASN A 138 2.90 -14.60 0.16
N PRO A 139 2.56 -15.78 -0.39
CA PRO A 139 3.31 -16.32 -1.52
C PRO A 139 3.23 -15.42 -2.76
N ILE A 140 2.09 -14.79 -3.05
CA ILE A 140 1.93 -13.90 -4.21
C ILE A 140 2.87 -12.68 -4.11
N THR A 141 2.83 -11.97 -2.98
CA THR A 141 3.69 -10.78 -2.75
C THR A 141 5.17 -11.13 -2.70
N ALA A 142 5.53 -12.29 -2.16
CA ALA A 142 6.91 -12.76 -2.14
C ALA A 142 7.45 -13.06 -3.54
N ALA A 143 6.65 -13.69 -4.40
CA ALA A 143 7.04 -13.95 -5.79
C ALA A 143 7.14 -12.63 -6.58
N TYR A 144 6.18 -11.73 -6.40
CA TYR A 144 6.18 -10.39 -7.01
C TYR A 144 7.44 -9.58 -6.65
N ALA A 145 7.86 -9.60 -5.38
CA ALA A 145 9.03 -8.85 -4.91
C ALA A 145 10.36 -9.38 -5.47
N ARG A 146 10.40 -10.62 -5.97
CA ARG A 146 11.60 -11.26 -6.57
C ARG A 146 11.70 -11.07 -8.09
N ARG A 147 10.70 -10.45 -8.72
CA ARG A 147 10.75 -10.16 -10.15
C ARG A 147 11.95 -9.28 -10.47
N SER A 148 12.65 -9.62 -11.56
CA SER A 148 13.79 -8.87 -12.04
C SER A 148 13.82 -8.92 -13.56
N PHE A 149 13.87 -7.76 -14.20
CA PHE A 149 14.00 -7.66 -15.66
C PHE A 149 15.29 -8.29 -16.20
N ARG A 150 16.30 -8.51 -15.34
CA ARG A 150 17.54 -9.21 -15.71
C ARG A 150 17.43 -10.74 -15.61
N LYS A 151 16.38 -11.26 -14.96
CA LYS A 151 16.17 -12.69 -14.72
C LYS A 151 14.72 -13.07 -15.05
N PRO A 152 14.41 -13.29 -16.33
CA PRO A 152 13.04 -13.51 -16.80
C PRO A 152 12.28 -14.64 -16.13
N GLN A 153 13.01 -15.69 -15.74
CA GLN A 153 12.43 -16.83 -15.05
C GLN A 153 11.77 -16.42 -13.72
N THR A 154 12.23 -15.36 -13.06
CA THR A 154 11.59 -14.88 -11.83
C THR A 154 10.28 -14.12 -12.12
N CYS A 155 10.18 -13.42 -13.25
CA CYS A 155 8.93 -12.83 -13.73
C CYS A 155 7.91 -13.92 -14.09
N ARG A 156 8.33 -14.94 -14.85
CA ARG A 156 7.49 -16.10 -15.17
C ARG A 156 7.02 -16.84 -13.92
N HIS A 157 7.93 -17.15 -12.99
CA HIS A 157 7.59 -17.77 -11.72
C HIS A 157 6.57 -16.96 -10.93
N SER A 158 6.74 -15.64 -10.87
CA SER A 158 5.77 -14.74 -10.23
C SER A 158 4.40 -14.81 -10.89
N ALA A 159 4.34 -14.86 -12.23
CA ALA A 159 3.09 -14.94 -12.98
C ALA A 159 2.37 -16.28 -12.73
N GLU A 160 3.12 -17.39 -12.71
CA GLU A 160 2.61 -18.73 -12.40
C GLU A 160 2.11 -18.83 -10.95
N VAL A 161 2.80 -18.21 -10.00
CA VAL A 161 2.36 -18.13 -8.59
C VAL A 161 1.05 -17.35 -8.47
N LEU A 162 0.94 -16.21 -9.14
CA LEU A 162 -0.31 -15.44 -9.16
C LEU A 162 -1.44 -16.29 -9.73
N TYR A 163 -1.26 -16.83 -10.94
CA TYR A 163 -2.27 -17.65 -11.62
C TYR A 163 -2.72 -18.84 -10.78
N ARG A 164 -1.78 -19.52 -10.11
CA ARG A 164 -2.09 -20.67 -9.23
C ARG A 164 -3.11 -20.32 -8.15
N TYR A 165 -3.03 -19.14 -7.56
CA TYR A 165 -3.86 -18.76 -6.41
C TYR A 165 -5.07 -17.91 -6.80
N THR A 166 -5.01 -17.21 -7.93
CA THR A 166 -6.05 -16.26 -8.31
C THR A 166 -6.80 -16.63 -9.59
N HIS A 167 -6.30 -17.61 -10.35
CA HIS A 167 -6.79 -18.03 -11.66
C HIS A 167 -6.85 -16.90 -12.70
N HIS A 168 -6.01 -15.88 -12.56
CA HIS A 168 -5.80 -14.87 -13.59
C HIS A 168 -4.31 -14.60 -13.79
N TRP A 169 -3.95 -14.22 -15.01
CA TRP A 169 -2.60 -13.77 -15.34
C TRP A 169 -2.38 -12.33 -14.86
N PRO A 170 -1.11 -11.89 -14.74
CA PRO A 170 -0.81 -10.50 -14.44
C PRO A 170 -1.42 -9.52 -15.45
N GLY A 171 -1.64 -8.27 -15.03
CA GLY A 171 -2.18 -7.22 -15.89
C GLY A 171 -1.33 -6.98 -17.15
N ARG A 172 -1.98 -6.58 -18.24
CA ARG A 172 -1.33 -6.38 -19.56
C ARG A 172 -0.15 -5.41 -19.48
N GLU A 173 -0.27 -4.32 -18.74
CA GLU A 173 0.81 -3.35 -18.55
C GLU A 173 2.03 -3.97 -17.84
N ALA A 174 1.78 -4.86 -16.87
CA ALA A 174 2.86 -5.55 -16.18
C ALA A 174 3.55 -6.58 -17.07
N ILE A 175 2.79 -7.27 -17.93
CA ILE A 175 3.33 -8.16 -18.96
C ILE A 175 4.10 -7.36 -20.02
N GLU A 176 3.60 -6.18 -20.42
CA GLU A 176 4.22 -5.32 -21.43
C GLU A 176 5.57 -4.76 -21.01
N ARG A 177 5.73 -4.40 -19.74
CA ARG A 177 7.05 -4.04 -19.18
C ARG A 177 8.02 -5.22 -19.17
N GLU A 178 7.51 -6.44 -19.23
CA GLU A 178 8.27 -7.70 -19.20
C GLU A 178 8.40 -8.38 -20.57
N LYS A 179 7.82 -7.80 -21.63
CA LYS A 179 7.70 -8.37 -22.99
C LYS A 179 9.02 -8.72 -23.69
N VAL A 180 10.18 -8.40 -23.11
CA VAL A 180 11.46 -8.89 -23.65
C VAL A 180 11.62 -10.41 -23.43
N PHE A 181 10.77 -11.08 -22.64
CA PHE A 181 11.07 -12.45 -22.22
C PHE A 181 9.91 -13.42 -21.99
N ILE A 182 8.72 -13.18 -22.55
CA ILE A 182 7.56 -14.09 -22.42
C ILE A 182 7.05 -14.59 -23.78
N ILE A 183 7.82 -14.41 -24.86
CA ILE A 183 7.57 -15.11 -26.14
C ILE A 183 8.89 -15.68 -26.65
#